data_AF-A0A848J5X1-F1
#
_entry.id   AF-A0A848J5X1-F1
#
_cell.length_a   1.000
_cell.length_b   1.000
_cell.length_c   1.000
_cell.angle_alpha   90.00
_cell.angle_beta   90.00
_cell.angle_gamma   90.00
#
_symmetry.space_group_name_H-M   'P 1'
#
loop_
_entity.id
_entity.type
_entity.pdbx_description
1 polymer ?
#
loop_
_entity_poly.entity_id
_entity_poly.type
_entity_poly.pdbx_seq_one_letter_code
_entity_poly.pdbx_strand_id
1 'polypeptide(L)' 'MNEETLKKYLIQIADQLTPESTLEDVYDQLALLADIDESEEQEKKGEIFTQQQVRDKSKEWLR' A
#
# COMPACT_ATOMS: atom_id res chain seq x y z
N MET A 1 2.65 8.47 -5.90
CA MET A 1 2.66 7.72 -7.18
C MET A 1 2.53 8.68 -8.37
N ASN A 2 2.99 8.32 -9.57
CA ASN A 2 2.76 9.13 -10.78
C ASN A 2 1.54 8.61 -11.59
N GLU A 3 1.01 9.45 -12.48
CA GLU A 3 -0.22 9.16 -13.24
C GLU A 3 -0.14 7.88 -14.08
N GLU A 4 1.00 7.61 -14.72
CA GLU A 4 1.19 6.42 -15.54
C GLU A 4 1.16 5.12 -14.71
N THR A 5 1.76 5.16 -13.53
CA THR A 5 1.80 4.02 -12.60
C THR A 5 0.42 3.76 -12.01
N LEU A 6 -0.30 4.81 -11.61
CA LEU A 6 -1.68 4.72 -11.14
C LEU A 6 -2.58 4.09 -12.22
N LYS A 7 -2.48 4.59 -13.45
CA LYS A 7 -3.26 4.06 -14.58
C LYS A 7 -2.98 2.57 -14.81
N LYS A 8 -1.71 2.16 -14.72
CA LYS A 8 -1.33 0.74 -14.84
C LYS A 8 -1.98 -0.12 -13.77
N TYR A 9 -1.94 0.30 -12.50
CA TYR A 9 -2.57 -0.44 -11.41
C TYR A 9 -4.09 -0.51 -11.56
N LEU A 10 -4.74 0.59 -11.96
CA LEU A 10 -6.19 0.58 -12.20
C LEU A 10 -6.59 -0.38 -13.33
N ILE A 11 -5.78 -0.48 -14.39
CA ILE A 11 -5.99 -1.46 -15.47
C ILE A 11 -5.82 -2.89 -14.93
N GLN A 12 -4.79 -3.15 -14.12
CA GLN A 12 -4.58 -4.47 -13.51
C GLN A 12 -5.73 -4.88 -12.59
N ILE A 13 -6.26 -3.94 -11.79
CA ILE A 13 -7.44 -4.18 -10.95
C ILE A 13 -8.63 -4.54 -11.86
N ALA A 14 -8.87 -3.76 -12.92
CA ALA A 14 -9.97 -4.03 -13.85
C ALA A 14 -9.84 -5.40 -14.55
N ASP A 15 -8.62 -5.82 -14.90
CA ASP A 15 -8.35 -7.13 -15.52
C ASP A 15 -8.57 -8.31 -14.57
N GLN A 16 -8.54 -8.07 -13.25
CA GLN A 16 -8.77 -9.07 -12.21
C GLN A 16 -10.24 -9.19 -11.80
N LEU A 17 -11.08 -8.22 -12.18
CA LEU A 17 -12.51 -8.26 -11.90
C LEU A 17 -13.21 -9.29 -12.79
N THR A 18 -14.07 -10.09 -12.17
CA THR A 18 -14.93 -11.05 -12.84
C THR A 18 -16.39 -10.63 -12.68
N PRO A 19 -17.34 -11.21 -13.44
CA PRO A 19 -18.78 -10.96 -13.25
C PRO A 19 -19.28 -11.30 -11.83
N GLU A 20 -18.55 -12.15 -11.11
CA GLU A 20 -18.81 -12.53 -9.73
C GLU A 20 -18.19 -11.57 -8.71
N SER A 21 -17.29 -10.68 -9.14
CA SER A 21 -16.69 -9.67 -8.26
C SER A 21 -17.77 -8.75 -7.70
N THR A 22 -17.69 -8.58 -6.39
CA THR A 22 -18.54 -7.69 -5.63
C THR A 22 -17.95 -6.29 -5.58
N LEU A 23 -18.76 -5.32 -5.16
CA LEU A 23 -18.27 -3.98 -4.88
C LEU A 23 -17.23 -3.97 -3.76
N GLU A 24 -17.34 -4.89 -2.79
CA GLU A 24 -16.35 -5.05 -1.71
C GLU A 24 -14.98 -5.41 -2.27
N ASP A 25 -14.92 -6.37 -3.22
CA ASP A 25 -13.68 -6.78 -3.86
C ASP A 25 -12.99 -5.61 -4.57
N VAL A 26 -13.77 -4.72 -5.18
CA VAL A 26 -13.24 -3.48 -5.81
C VAL A 26 -12.68 -2.54 -4.76
N TYR A 27 -13.37 -2.35 -3.64
CA TYR A 27 -12.88 -1.50 -2.55
C TYR A 27 -11.60 -2.04 -1.92
N ASP A 28 -11.49 -3.35 -1.73
CA ASP A 28 -10.29 -3.99 -1.19
C ASP A 28 -9.07 -3.75 -2.09
N GLN A 29 -9.25 -3.87 -3.41
CA GLN A 29 -8.17 -3.61 -4.37
C GLN A 29 -7.75 -2.13 -4.39
N LEU A 30 -8.70 -1.21 -4.26
CA LEU A 30 -8.40 0.23 -4.20
C LEU A 30 -7.76 0.62 -2.87
N ALA A 31 -8.15 0.00 -1.76
CA ALA A 31 -7.52 0.20 -0.46
C ALA A 31 -6.06 -0.27 -0.49
N LEU A 32 -5.80 -1.46 -1.05
CA LEU A 32 -4.44 -1.95 -1.24
C LEU A 32 -3.58 -1.00 -2.09
N LEU A 33 -4.16 -0.42 -3.14
CA LEU A 33 -3.46 0.56 -3.98
C LEU A 33 -3.10 1.84 -3.20
N ALA A 34 -3.99 2.31 -2.32
CA ALA A 34 -3.72 3.45 -1.47
C ALA A 34 -2.59 3.15 -0.46
N ASP A 35 -2.59 1.96 0.13
CA ASP A 35 -1.53 1.51 1.06
C ASP A 35 -0.17 1.41 0.36
N ILE A 36 -0.15 0.96 -0.90
CA ILE A 36 1.06 0.93 -1.73
C ILE A 36 1.58 2.35 -1.98
N ASP A 37 0.71 3.29 -2.33
CA ASP A 37 1.10 4.67 -2.58
C ASP A 37 1.71 5.32 -1.32
N GLU A 38 1.07 5.11 -0.17
CA GLU A 38 1.60 5.58 1.11
C GLU A 38 2.98 4.96 1.41
N SER A 39 3.12 3.65 1.19
CA SER A 39 4.39 2.95 1.40
C SER A 39 5.51 3.51 0.51
N GLU A 40 5.22 3.80 -0.77
CA GLU A 40 6.19 4.43 -1.68
C GLU A 40 6.57 5.85 -1.24
N GLU A 41 5.64 6.60 -0.67
CA GLU A 41 5.94 7.91 -0.10
C GLU A 41 6.82 7.82 1.14
N GLN A 42 6.52 6.91 2.05
CA GLN A 42 7.32 6.66 3.26
C GLN A 42 8.74 6.22 2.88
N GLU A 43 8.89 5.37 1.86
CA GLU A 43 10.19 5.00 1.31
C GLU A 43 10.97 6.22 0.78
N LYS A 44 10.32 7.07 -0.03
CA LYS A 44 10.95 8.30 -0.57
C LYS A 44 11.36 9.28 0.52
N LYS A 45 10.59 9.35 1.61
CA LYS A 45 10.89 10.19 2.78
C LYS A 45 11.99 9.57 3.68
N GLY A 46 12.43 8.35 3.40
CA GLY A 46 13.39 7.63 4.24
C GLY A 46 12.79 7.16 5.56
N GLU A 47 11.46 7.08 5.66
CA GLU A 47 10.70 6.66 6.83
C GLU A 47 10.66 5.11 6.96
N ILE A 48 11.70 4.45 6.46
CA ILE A 48 11.88 3.00 6.59
C ILE A 48 12.74 2.73 7.82
N PHE A 49 12.18 2.01 8.78
CA PHE A 49 12.94 1.59 9.95
C PHE A 49 13.86 0.42 9.61
N THR A 50 15.14 0.57 9.96
CA THR A 50 16.05 -0.57 10.07
C THR A 50 15.60 -1.51 11.19
N GLN A 51 16.04 -2.76 11.12
CA GLN A 51 15.76 -3.75 12.17
C GLN A 51 16.14 -3.27 13.57
N GLN A 52 17.24 -2.52 13.69
CA GLN A 52 17.66 -1.93 14.96
C GLN A 52 16.69 -0.85 15.44
N GLN A 53 16.27 0.07 14.56
CA GLN A 53 15.30 1.11 14.90
C GLN A 53 13.93 0.53 15.31
N VAL A 54 13.49 -0.56 14.68
CA VAL A 54 12.27 -1.28 15.09
C VAL A 54 12.41 -1.84 16.51
N ARG A 55 13.55 -2.45 16.84
CA ARG A 55 13.81 -2.99 18.19
C ARG A 55 13.86 -1.90 19.26
N ASP A 56 14.36 -0.72 18.92
CA ASP A 56 14.46 0.39 19.87
C ASP A 56 13.09 1.05 20.10
N LYS A 57 12.30 1.26 19.04
CA LYS A 57 10.92 1.78 19.15
C LYS A 57 9.97 0.81 19.86
N SER A 58 10.11 -0.50 19.65
CA SER A 58 9.24 -1.47 20.33
C SER A 58 9.47 -1.49 21.85
N LYS A 59 10.71 -1.27 22.31
CA LYS A 59 11.03 -1.13 23.74
C LYS A 59 10.45 0.15 24.36
N GLU A 60 10.39 1.25 23.60
CA GLU A 60 9.71 2.47 24.04
C GLU A 60 8.21 2.27 24.19
N TRP A 61 7.59 1.49 23.29
CA TRP A 61 6.15 1.27 23.31
C TRP A 61 5.68 0.29 24.40
N LEU A 62 6.58 -0.59 24.86
CA LEU A 62 6.33 -1.57 25.92
C LEU A 62 6.56 -1.02 27.34
N ARG A 63 6.88 0.28 27.49
CA ARG A 63 6.96 0.99 28.77
C ARG A 63 5.64 1.67 29.11
#